data_AF-A0A7G8HE41-F1
#
_entry.id   AF-A0A7G8HE41-F1
#
_cell.length_a   1.000
_cell.length_b   1.000
_cell.length_c   1.000
_cell.angle_alpha   90.00
_cell.angle_beta   90.00
_cell.angle_gamma   90.00
#
_symmetry.space_group_name_H-M   'P 1'
#
loop_
_entity.id
_entity.type
_entity.pdbx_description
1 polymer ?
#
loop_
_entity_poly.entity_id
_entity_poly.type
_entity_poly.pdbx_seq_one_letter_code
_entity_poly.pdbx_strand_id
1 'polypeptide(L)'
;MTPIKAAHAKAFKNKPSSNELLTYCWKNLDIDYTKVSQNDHMTSKITRVLLLLCITSPAIATEPYVPWPSKDQLQGIERAAYTCSRDNTTEACARVRQLADPLMDHPRLPGLCKDVLWSLMDEAKAASTNDYRRKDTITNTARRIPRVCAEPVKKKEKPKSRQA
;
A
#
# COMPACT_ATOMS: atom_id res chain seq x y z
N MET A 1 -17.54 41.57 -24.41
CA MET A 1 -17.66 40.30 -23.67
C MET A 1 -16.79 39.26 -24.35
N THR A 2 -15.59 39.07 -23.82
CA THR A 2 -14.57 38.13 -24.29
C THR A 2 -14.72 36.80 -23.55
N PRO A 3 -14.89 35.65 -24.25
CA PRO A 3 -14.79 34.35 -23.61
C PRO A 3 -13.32 33.91 -23.53
N ILE A 4 -12.88 33.63 -22.30
CA ILE A 4 -11.56 33.06 -21.97
C ILE A 4 -11.55 31.61 -22.47
N LYS A 5 -10.65 31.33 -23.43
CA LYS A 5 -10.33 29.98 -23.90
C LYS A 5 -9.73 29.16 -22.75
N ALA A 6 -10.41 28.09 -22.35
CA ALA A 6 -9.82 27.04 -21.53
C ALA A 6 -8.88 26.20 -22.40
N ALA A 7 -7.58 26.37 -22.18
CA ALA A 7 -6.55 25.47 -22.66
C ALA A 7 -6.20 24.44 -21.57
N HIS A 8 -5.60 23.32 -22.00
CA HIS A 8 -5.01 22.22 -21.23
C HIS A 8 -5.89 21.03 -20.85
N ALA A 9 -6.00 20.09 -21.80
CA ALA A 9 -5.94 18.66 -21.49
C ALA A 9 -4.70 18.09 -22.21
N LYS A 10 -3.55 18.08 -21.53
CA LYS A 10 -2.36 17.37 -22.00
C LYS A 10 -2.45 15.91 -21.61
N ALA A 11 -2.27 15.07 -22.62
CA ALA A 11 -2.08 13.64 -22.57
C ALA A 11 -1.06 13.21 -21.51
N PHE A 12 -1.41 12.16 -20.75
CA PHE A 12 -0.46 11.21 -20.16
C PHE A 12 -1.06 9.80 -20.23
N LYS A 13 -1.41 9.37 -21.45
CA LYS A 13 -1.32 7.96 -21.82
C LYS A 13 0.15 7.72 -22.19
N ASN A 14 0.91 7.17 -21.25
CA ASN A 14 2.03 6.26 -21.54
C ASN A 14 2.58 5.76 -20.21
N LYS A 15 2.21 4.54 -19.85
CA LYS A 15 2.94 3.74 -18.87
C LYS A 15 4.18 3.22 -19.62
N PRO A 16 5.41 3.58 -19.24
CA PRO A 16 6.57 3.09 -19.95
C PRO A 16 6.63 1.56 -19.83
N SER A 17 6.72 0.90 -20.98
CA SER A 17 6.99 -0.53 -21.08
C SER A 17 8.32 -0.82 -20.37
N SER A 18 8.45 -1.98 -19.73
CA SER A 18 9.65 -2.43 -19.00
C SER A 18 10.97 -2.27 -19.79
N ASN A 19 10.87 -2.12 -21.11
CA ASN A 19 11.99 -1.94 -22.02
C ASN A 19 12.60 -0.51 -21.99
N GLU A 20 11.85 0.53 -21.58
CA GLU A 20 12.39 1.90 -21.50
C GLU A 20 13.22 2.16 -20.24
N LEU A 21 12.96 1.42 -19.15
CA LEU A 21 13.74 1.50 -17.92
C LEU A 21 15.14 0.89 -18.08
N LEU A 22 15.28 -0.12 -18.95
CA LEU A 22 16.58 -0.72 -19.27
C LEU A 22 17.49 0.26 -20.02
N THR A 23 16.92 1.12 -20.88
CA THR A 23 17.68 2.13 -21.64
C THR A 23 18.22 3.26 -20.74
N TYR A 24 17.55 3.57 -19.63
CA TYR A 24 18.01 4.57 -18.66
C TYR A 24 19.14 4.08 -17.76
N CYS A 25 19.16 2.78 -17.42
CA CYS A 25 20.29 2.17 -16.72
C CYS A 25 21.55 2.08 -17.59
N TRP A 26 21.39 1.95 -18.92
CA TRP A 26 22.51 1.77 -19.83
C TRP A 26 23.27 3.06 -20.18
N LYS A 27 22.64 4.23 -20.03
CA LYS A 27 23.24 5.54 -20.36
C LYS A 27 24.28 6.07 -19.36
N ASN A 28 24.46 5.44 -18.20
CA ASN A 28 25.39 5.90 -17.15
C ASN A 28 26.63 5.01 -16.96
N LEU A 29 26.87 4.06 -17.87
CA LEU A 29 28.11 3.29 -17.92
C LEU A 29 29.00 3.83 -19.03
N ASP A 30 29.90 4.75 -18.68
CA ASP A 30 31.12 5.03 -19.44
C ASP A 30 32.04 3.80 -19.38
N ILE A 31 31.68 2.74 -20.12
CA ILE A 31 32.58 1.63 -20.41
C ILE A 31 33.00 1.76 -21.86
N ASP A 32 34.16 2.38 -22.06
CA ASP A 32 34.85 2.43 -23.35
C ASP A 32 35.34 1.01 -23.71
N TYR A 33 34.56 0.30 -24.52
CA TYR A 33 34.85 -1.07 -24.94
C TYR A 33 35.66 -1.11 -26.23
N THR A 34 36.74 -0.32 -26.36
CA THR A 34 37.59 -0.39 -27.56
C THR A 34 39.09 -0.29 -27.28
N LYS A 35 39.64 -1.08 -26.35
CA LYS A 35 41.05 -1.53 -26.41
C LYS A 35 41.36 -2.60 -25.37
N VAL A 36 41.11 -3.87 -25.71
CA VAL A 36 41.83 -4.98 -25.09
C VAL A 36 42.42 -5.81 -26.22
N SER A 37 43.68 -5.51 -26.53
CA SER A 37 44.53 -6.28 -27.44
C SER A 37 44.60 -7.71 -26.94
N GLN A 38 44.22 -8.64 -27.82
CA GLN A 38 44.39 -10.08 -27.63
C GLN A 38 45.85 -10.39 -27.30
N ASN A 39 46.08 -11.06 -26.18
CA ASN A 39 47.25 -11.91 -26.00
C ASN A 39 46.74 -13.24 -25.42
N ASP A 40 47.09 -14.29 -26.14
CA ASP A 40 46.53 -15.61 -26.05
C ASP A 40 46.84 -16.34 -24.72
N HIS A 41 45.94 -17.27 -24.39
CA HIS A 41 46.20 -18.49 -23.64
C HIS A 41 46.04 -18.54 -22.10
N MET A 42 45.45 -17.55 -21.41
CA MET A 42 45.09 -17.69 -19.97
C MET A 42 43.75 -17.04 -19.54
N THR A 43 42.78 -16.91 -20.45
CA THR A 43 41.54 -16.14 -20.23
C THR A 43 40.27 -16.99 -20.01
N SER A 44 40.40 -18.24 -19.57
CA SER A 44 39.22 -19.08 -19.26
C SER A 44 38.79 -18.99 -17.78
N LYS A 45 39.74 -18.80 -16.87
CA LYS A 45 39.46 -18.83 -15.42
C LYS A 45 39.06 -17.46 -14.85
N ILE A 46 39.59 -16.37 -15.39
CA ILE A 46 39.37 -15.01 -14.87
C ILE A 46 37.97 -14.47 -15.25
N THR A 47 37.47 -14.85 -16.44
CA THR A 47 36.15 -14.44 -16.94
C THR A 47 34.99 -15.01 -16.12
N ARG A 48 35.16 -16.18 -15.48
CA ARG A 48 34.15 -16.78 -14.60
C ARG A 48 34.03 -16.05 -13.26
N VAL A 49 35.11 -15.45 -12.77
CA VAL A 49 35.14 -14.76 -11.46
C VAL A 49 34.44 -13.39 -11.55
N LEU A 50 34.61 -12.67 -12.65
CA LEU A 50 33.96 -11.37 -12.87
C LEU A 50 32.45 -11.48 -13.10
N LEU A 51 31.96 -12.56 -13.73
CA LEU A 51 30.53 -12.77 -13.96
C LEU A 51 29.76 -13.11 -12.67
N LEU A 52 30.44 -13.64 -11.64
CA LEU A 52 29.85 -13.97 -10.34
C LEU A 52 29.68 -12.74 -9.42
N LEU A 53 30.42 -11.65 -9.64
CA LEU A 53 30.38 -10.49 -8.74
C LEU A 53 29.13 -9.61 -8.96
N CYS A 54 28.58 -9.57 -10.18
CA CYS A 54 27.45 -8.72 -10.55
C CYS A 54 26.09 -9.14 -9.95
N ILE A 55 25.98 -10.34 -9.36
CA ILE A 55 24.71 -10.86 -8.79
C ILE A 55 24.58 -10.52 -7.30
N THR A 56 25.62 -9.95 -6.67
CA THR A 56 25.68 -9.78 -5.21
C THR A 56 25.34 -8.37 -4.70
N SER A 57 24.94 -7.43 -5.57
CA SER A 57 24.49 -6.11 -5.10
C SER A 57 23.04 -6.18 -4.63
N PRO A 58 22.76 -6.11 -3.31
CA PRO A 58 21.40 -5.89 -2.86
C PRO A 58 20.99 -4.48 -3.31
N ALA A 59 20.09 -4.39 -4.27
CA ALA A 59 19.37 -3.15 -4.54
C ALA A 59 18.51 -2.86 -3.32
N ILE A 60 19.03 -2.05 -2.38
CA ILE A 60 18.22 -1.50 -1.30
C ILE A 60 17.33 -0.43 -1.93
N ALA A 61 16.19 -0.89 -2.46
CA ALA A 61 15.10 0.00 -2.83
C ALA A 61 14.53 0.57 -1.53
N THR A 62 14.77 1.86 -1.28
CA THR A 62 14.07 2.60 -0.23
C THR A 62 12.59 2.65 -0.60
N GLU A 63 11.78 1.79 0.02
CA GLU A 63 10.33 1.79 -0.12
C GLU A 63 9.77 3.18 0.21
N PRO A 64 8.93 3.77 -0.66
CA PRO A 64 8.33 5.07 -0.39
C PRO A 64 7.48 5.01 0.88
N TYR A 65 7.64 6.02 1.74
CA TYR A 65 6.90 6.10 2.99
C TYR A 65 5.39 6.16 2.75
N VAL A 66 4.67 5.15 3.25
CA VAL A 66 3.21 5.13 3.26
C VAL A 66 2.70 5.69 4.60
N PRO A 67 1.90 6.77 4.61
CA PRO A 67 1.32 7.30 5.84
C PRO A 67 0.30 6.32 6.43
N TRP A 68 0.06 6.42 7.75
CA TRP A 68 -1.01 5.66 8.40
C TRP A 68 -2.39 6.17 7.93
N PRO A 69 -3.43 5.31 7.80
CA PRO A 69 -4.77 5.77 7.47
C PRO A 69 -5.29 6.80 8.47
N SER A 70 -5.95 7.85 7.98
CA SER A 70 -6.44 8.91 8.86
C SER A 70 -7.59 8.42 9.72
N LYS A 71 -7.80 9.09 10.87
CA LYS A 71 -8.95 8.82 11.74
C LYS A 71 -10.28 8.94 10.98
N ASP A 72 -10.40 9.92 10.10
CA ASP A 72 -11.63 10.13 9.32
C ASP A 72 -11.89 9.01 8.32
N GLN A 73 -10.85 8.42 7.72
CA GLN A 73 -10.99 7.23 6.88
C GLN A 73 -11.53 6.04 7.67
N LEU A 74 -10.96 5.78 8.86
CA LEU A 74 -11.42 4.69 9.74
C LEU A 74 -12.86 4.90 10.23
N GLN A 75 -13.21 6.14 10.59
CA GLN A 75 -14.58 6.51 10.95
C GLN A 75 -15.54 6.45 9.75
N GLY A 76 -15.06 6.68 8.53
CA GLY A 76 -15.83 6.52 7.30
C GLY A 76 -16.30 5.08 7.10
N ILE A 77 -15.43 4.10 7.37
CA ILE A 77 -15.78 2.67 7.33
C ILE A 77 -16.82 2.35 8.39
N GLU A 78 -16.60 2.81 9.62
CA GLU A 78 -17.54 2.61 10.73
C GLU A 78 -18.94 3.17 10.37
N ARG A 79 -19.00 4.40 9.84
CA ARG A 79 -20.26 5.03 9.43
C ARG A 79 -20.93 4.29 8.27
N ALA A 80 -20.17 3.84 7.28
CA ALA A 80 -20.70 3.02 6.19
C ALA A 80 -21.31 1.71 6.71
N ALA A 81 -20.67 1.07 7.70
CA ALA A 81 -21.19 -0.13 8.33
C ALA A 81 -22.49 0.13 9.10
N TYR A 82 -22.59 1.25 9.83
CA TYR A 82 -23.86 1.66 10.45
C TYR A 82 -24.97 1.88 9.41
N THR A 83 -24.65 2.50 8.26
CA THR A 83 -25.61 2.66 7.16
C THR A 83 -26.04 1.30 6.58
N CYS A 84 -25.11 0.38 6.33
CA CYS A 84 -25.44 -0.99 5.87
C CYS A 84 -26.31 -1.75 6.87
N SER A 85 -26.02 -1.64 8.17
CA SER A 85 -26.82 -2.22 9.25
C SER A 85 -28.24 -1.65 9.26
N ARG A 86 -28.39 -0.34 9.10
CA ARG A 86 -29.71 0.31 9.12
C ARG A 86 -30.52 0.05 7.87
N ASP A 87 -29.93 0.24 6.70
CA ASP A 87 -30.65 0.31 5.42
C ASP A 87 -30.76 -1.07 4.74
N ASN A 88 -29.81 -1.99 5.02
CA ASN A 88 -29.79 -3.36 4.49
C ASN A 88 -29.91 -3.45 2.95
N THR A 89 -29.43 -2.44 2.23
CA THR A 89 -29.37 -2.45 0.77
C THR A 89 -28.01 -2.91 0.28
N THR A 90 -27.97 -3.48 -0.93
CA THR A 90 -26.72 -3.93 -1.56
C THR A 90 -25.75 -2.76 -1.71
N GLU A 91 -26.23 -1.58 -2.07
CA GLU A 91 -25.42 -0.38 -2.28
C GLU A 91 -24.79 0.12 -0.98
N ALA A 92 -25.58 0.16 0.11
CA ALA A 92 -25.10 0.59 1.42
C ALA A 92 -24.02 -0.35 1.96
N CYS A 93 -24.21 -1.67 1.78
CA CYS A 93 -23.27 -2.68 2.22
C CYS A 93 -22.02 -2.78 1.33
N ALA A 94 -22.16 -2.60 0.01
CA ALA A 94 -21.01 -2.54 -0.91
C ALA A 94 -20.06 -1.38 -0.58
N ARG A 95 -20.59 -0.26 -0.07
CA ARG A 95 -19.77 0.88 0.37
C ARG A 95 -18.79 0.53 1.48
N VAL A 96 -19.14 -0.40 2.38
CA VAL A 96 -18.23 -0.88 3.43
C VAL A 96 -17.00 -1.52 2.80
N ARG A 97 -17.22 -2.41 1.84
CA ARG A 97 -16.15 -3.09 1.11
C ARG A 97 -15.29 -2.12 0.30
N GLN A 98 -15.89 -1.16 -0.40
CA GLN A 98 -15.16 -0.15 -1.16
C GLN A 98 -14.20 0.68 -0.30
N LEU A 99 -14.58 0.97 0.94
CA LEU A 99 -13.73 1.72 1.87
C LEU A 99 -12.69 0.83 2.59
N ALA A 100 -13.01 -0.44 2.80
CA ALA A 100 -12.16 -1.38 3.54
C ALA A 100 -11.11 -2.09 2.66
N ASP A 101 -11.44 -2.43 1.40
CA ASP A 101 -10.54 -3.16 0.49
C ASP A 101 -9.16 -2.48 0.35
N PRO A 102 -9.03 -1.15 0.16
CA PRO A 102 -7.73 -0.49 0.07
C PRO A 102 -6.87 -0.60 1.35
N LEU A 103 -7.48 -0.86 2.51
CA LEU A 103 -6.75 -1.01 3.77
C LEU A 103 -6.21 -2.44 3.97
N MET A 104 -6.74 -3.44 3.27
CA MET A 104 -6.25 -4.82 3.38
C MET A 104 -4.79 -4.97 2.93
N ASP A 105 -4.41 -4.24 1.88
CA ASP A 105 -3.05 -4.27 1.32
C ASP A 105 -2.12 -3.23 1.97
N HIS A 106 -2.58 -2.52 3.01
CA HIS A 106 -1.79 -1.48 3.64
C HIS A 106 -0.58 -2.09 4.39
N PRO A 107 0.67 -1.65 4.11
CA PRO A 107 1.88 -2.29 4.65
C PRO A 107 2.09 -2.03 6.14
N ARG A 108 1.53 -0.93 6.65
CA ARG A 108 1.69 -0.53 8.06
C ARG A 108 0.57 -1.00 8.98
N LEU A 109 -0.54 -1.48 8.44
CA LEU A 109 -1.66 -1.92 9.27
C LEU A 109 -1.33 -3.27 9.94
N PRO A 110 -1.57 -3.41 11.25
CA PRO A 110 -1.31 -4.66 11.96
C PRO A 110 -2.25 -5.75 11.46
N GLY A 111 -1.81 -7.02 11.51
CA GLY A 111 -2.64 -8.17 11.13
C GLY A 111 -4.02 -8.16 11.79
N LEU A 112 -4.06 -7.85 13.09
CA LEU A 112 -5.32 -7.73 13.84
C LEU A 112 -6.30 -6.70 13.25
N CYS A 113 -5.82 -5.58 12.71
CA CYS A 113 -6.69 -4.61 12.03
C CYS A 113 -7.26 -5.20 10.74
N LYS A 114 -6.42 -5.91 9.97
CA LYS A 114 -6.85 -6.58 8.73
C LYS A 114 -7.88 -7.67 9.01
N ASP A 115 -7.73 -8.43 10.09
CA ASP A 115 -8.68 -9.45 10.50
C ASP A 115 -10.06 -8.87 10.85
N VAL A 116 -10.07 -7.73 11.56
CA VAL A 116 -11.32 -7.02 11.89
C VAL A 116 -11.96 -6.42 10.64
N LEU A 117 -11.18 -5.84 9.72
CA LEU A 117 -11.67 -5.35 8.44
C LEU A 117 -12.27 -6.47 7.60
N TRP A 118 -11.59 -7.61 7.52
CA TRP A 118 -12.05 -8.78 6.80
C TRP A 118 -13.36 -9.33 7.38
N SER A 119 -13.43 -9.46 8.71
CA SER A 119 -14.66 -9.86 9.42
C SER A 119 -15.81 -8.91 9.13
N LEU A 120 -15.55 -7.59 9.17
CA LEU A 120 -16.57 -6.58 8.88
C LEU A 120 -17.10 -6.70 7.44
N MET A 121 -16.23 -6.90 6.46
CA MET A 121 -16.64 -7.06 5.06
C MET A 121 -17.42 -8.37 4.83
N ASP A 122 -17.12 -9.42 5.59
CA ASP A 122 -17.85 -10.67 5.52
C ASP A 122 -19.26 -10.56 6.11
N GLU A 123 -19.38 -9.84 7.23
CA GLU A 123 -20.64 -9.59 7.95
C GLU A 123 -21.53 -8.52 7.27
N ALA A 124 -20.93 -7.48 6.70
CA ALA A 124 -21.62 -6.33 6.10
C ALA A 124 -22.14 -6.65 4.69
N LYS A 125 -23.08 -7.58 4.59
CA LYS A 125 -23.77 -7.97 3.34
C LYS A 125 -25.27 -7.74 3.48
N ALA A 126 -25.93 -7.38 2.39
CA ALA A 126 -27.38 -7.29 2.35
C ALA A 126 -27.98 -8.68 2.63
N ALA A 127 -29.02 -8.73 3.47
CA ALA A 127 -29.74 -9.94 3.81
C ALA A 127 -31.23 -9.80 3.42
N SER A 128 -31.94 -10.91 3.28
CA SER A 128 -33.39 -10.91 3.04
C SER A 128 -34.19 -10.28 4.20
N THR A 129 -33.65 -10.33 5.41
CA THR A 129 -34.29 -9.80 6.63
C THR A 129 -33.27 -9.01 7.45
N ASN A 130 -33.69 -7.86 7.98
CA ASN A 130 -32.81 -6.95 8.74
C ASN A 130 -33.00 -7.10 10.27
N ASP A 131 -32.71 -8.30 10.79
CA ASP A 131 -32.89 -8.60 12.21
C ASP A 131 -31.90 -7.89 13.12
N TYR A 132 -32.30 -7.67 14.39
CA TYR A 132 -31.47 -7.04 15.40
C TYR A 132 -30.09 -7.70 15.54
N ARG A 133 -30.04 -9.04 15.48
CA ARG A 133 -28.79 -9.80 15.60
C ARG A 133 -27.80 -9.48 14.48
N ARG A 134 -28.27 -9.40 13.23
CA ARG A 134 -27.44 -8.97 12.09
C ARG A 134 -26.93 -7.55 12.29
N LYS A 135 -27.84 -6.64 12.68
CA LYS A 135 -27.52 -5.23 12.89
C LYS A 135 -26.43 -5.08 13.95
N ASP A 136 -26.57 -5.79 15.06
CA ASP A 136 -25.64 -5.75 16.20
C ASP A 136 -24.27 -6.36 15.87
N THR A 137 -24.23 -7.48 15.13
CA THR A 137 -22.98 -8.06 14.64
C THR A 137 -22.17 -7.03 13.83
N ILE A 138 -22.78 -6.41 12.82
CA ILE A 138 -22.11 -5.42 11.96
C ILE A 138 -21.62 -4.22 12.77
N THR A 139 -22.45 -3.67 13.66
CA THR A 139 -22.11 -2.46 14.42
C THR A 139 -21.04 -2.73 15.48
N ASN A 140 -21.07 -3.88 16.14
CA ASN A 140 -20.06 -4.26 17.12
C ASN A 140 -18.69 -4.48 16.47
N THR A 141 -18.65 -5.12 15.31
CA THR A 141 -17.40 -5.28 14.55
C THR A 141 -16.89 -3.91 14.08
N ALA A 142 -17.77 -3.06 13.53
CA ALA A 142 -17.41 -1.73 13.04
C ALA A 142 -16.82 -0.81 14.12
N ARG A 143 -17.39 -0.82 15.34
CA ARG A 143 -16.92 0.01 16.47
C ARG A 143 -15.46 -0.28 16.87
N ARG A 144 -14.95 -1.48 16.56
CA ARG A 144 -13.58 -1.88 16.87
C ARG A 144 -12.57 -1.24 15.92
N ILE A 145 -12.97 -0.88 14.70
CA ILE A 145 -12.08 -0.42 13.62
C ILE A 145 -11.24 0.78 14.06
N PRO A 146 -11.79 1.92 14.55
CA PRO A 146 -10.97 3.09 14.87
C PRO A 146 -10.00 2.84 16.02
N ARG A 147 -10.27 1.86 16.89
CA ARG A 147 -9.40 1.52 18.02
C ARG A 147 -8.28 0.57 17.62
N VAL A 148 -8.59 -0.45 16.83
CA VAL A 148 -7.66 -1.51 16.44
C VAL A 148 -6.75 -1.06 15.29
N CYS A 149 -7.28 -0.24 14.39
CA CYS A 149 -6.58 0.22 13.19
C CYS A 149 -5.90 1.58 13.36
N ALA A 150 -6.05 2.27 14.50
CA ALA A 150 -5.38 3.55 14.73
C ALA A 150 -3.86 3.38 14.94
N GLU A 151 -3.12 4.44 14.64
CA GLU A 151 -1.68 4.47 14.86
C GLU A 151 -1.37 4.29 16.35
N PRO A 152 -0.47 3.36 16.73
CA PRO A 152 -0.11 3.17 18.12
C PRO A 152 0.59 4.42 18.66
N VAL A 153 -0.02 5.06 19.66
CA VAL A 153 0.60 6.18 20.37
C VAL A 153 1.76 5.66 21.21
N LYS A 154 3.00 5.96 20.80
CA LYS A 154 4.17 5.71 21.65
C LYS A 154 4.07 6.58 22.90
N LYS A 155 3.71 5.98 24.03
CA LYS A 155 3.81 6.65 25.33
C LYS A 155 5.29 6.87 25.62
N LYS A 156 5.74 8.12 25.74
CA LYS A 156 7.06 8.41 26.28
C LYS A 156 7.08 7.90 27.72
N GLU A 157 7.96 6.94 28.02
CA GLU A 157 8.17 6.49 29.39
C GLU A 157 8.55 7.70 30.25
N LYS A 158 7.80 7.91 31.36
CA LYS A 158 8.21 8.92 32.34
C LYS A 158 9.48 8.41 33.01
N PRO A 159 10.55 9.21 33.14
CA PRO A 159 11.77 8.78 33.80
C PRO A 159 11.41 8.37 35.24
N LYS A 160 11.72 7.12 35.57
CA LYS A 160 11.56 6.56 36.91
C LYS A 160 12.48 7.36 37.83
N SER A 161 11.94 8.25 38.67
CA SER A 161 12.75 8.90 39.68
C SER A 161 13.33 7.83 40.59
N ARG A 162 14.65 7.68 40.56
CA ARG A 162 15.39 6.84 41.50
C ARG A 162 15.27 7.56 42.85
N GLN A 163 14.41 7.06 43.73
CA GLN A 163 14.36 7.51 45.12
C GLN A 163 15.72 7.19 45.76
N ALA A 164 16.33 8.20 46.36
CA ALA A 164 17.58 8.15 47.10
C ALA A 164 17.30 7.92 48.58
#